data_AF-A0A8H3ATG9-F1
#
_entry.id   AF-A0A8H3ATG9-F1
#
_cell.length_a   1.000
_cell.length_b   1.000
_cell.length_c   1.000
_cell.angle_alpha   90.00
_cell.angle_beta   90.00
_cell.angle_gamma   90.00
#
_symmetry.space_group_name_H-M   'P 1'
#
loop_
_entity.id
_entity.type
_entity.pdbx_description
1 polymer ?
#
loop_
_entity_poly.entity_id
_entity_poly.type
_entity_poly.pdbx_seq_one_letter_code
_entity_poly.pdbx_strand_id
1 'polypeptide(L)'
;MRAVIQRVSSAAVTVDSNVVSSISQGLMCLIGIGDDDTEKDSDYIVNKILSLKVFDDPATGAMWKKSVKDVEGEILCVSQFTLMAKTIKGAKPDFHKASAS
;
A
#
# COMPACT_ATOMS: atom_id res chain seq x y z
N MET A 1 -8.48 -6.63 5.87
CA MET A 1 -7.13 -6.14 5.52
C MET A 1 -7.23 -4.66 5.25
N ARG A 2 -6.17 -3.88 5.50
CA ARG A 2 -6.15 -2.44 5.19
C ARG A 2 -4.93 -2.11 4.36
N ALA A 3 -5.08 -1.17 3.42
CA ALA A 3 -3.99 -0.66 2.62
C ALA A 3 -4.02 0.86 2.60
N VAL A 4 -2.86 1.49 2.80
CA VAL A 4 -2.63 2.90 2.42
C VAL A 4 -1.77 2.89 1.17
N ILE A 5 -2.30 3.47 0.10
CA ILE A 5 -1.67 3.47 -1.22
C ILE A 5 -1.20 4.89 -1.53
N GLN A 6 0.07 5.02 -1.92
CA GLN A 6 0.69 6.27 -2.30
C GLN A 6 1.21 6.17 -3.73
N ARG A 7 0.77 7.08 -4.61
CA ARG A 7 1.37 7.27 -5.93
C ARG A 7 2.73 7.92 -5.74
N VAL A 8 3.79 7.28 -6.24
CA VAL A 8 5.17 7.74 -6.04
C VAL A 8 5.91 7.87 -7.38
N SER A 9 6.83 8.84 -7.44
CA SER A 9 7.83 8.91 -8.51
C SER A 9 9.01 7.95 -8.26
N SER A 10 9.27 7.62 -6.99
CA SER A 10 10.19 6.59 -6.51
C SER A 10 9.92 6.28 -5.04
N ALA A 11 10.29 5.09 -4.58
CA ALA A 11 10.26 4.72 -3.16
C ALA A 11 11.31 3.65 -2.85
N ALA A 12 11.78 3.58 -1.61
CA ALA A 12 12.74 2.58 -1.16
C ALA A 12 12.55 2.21 0.30
N VAL A 13 12.95 0.98 0.66
CA VAL A 13 13.09 0.49 2.04
C VAL A 13 14.57 0.33 2.34
N THR A 14 14.98 0.83 3.49
CA THR A 14 16.36 0.74 3.99
C THR A 14 16.37 0.10 5.37
N VAL A 15 17.28 -0.85 5.60
CA VAL A 15 17.52 -1.49 6.90
C VAL A 15 19.01 -1.36 7.20
N ASP A 16 19.37 -0.86 8.38
CA ASP A 16 20.76 -0.62 8.78
C ASP A 16 21.56 0.16 7.72
N SER A 17 20.95 1.22 7.18
CA SER A 17 21.49 2.06 6.09
C SER A 17 21.71 1.36 4.74
N ASN A 18 21.28 0.10 4.57
CA ASN A 18 21.33 -0.62 3.30
C ASN A 18 19.96 -0.67 2.64
N VAL A 19 19.89 -0.28 1.36
CA VAL A 19 18.66 -0.38 0.58
C VAL A 19 18.36 -1.85 0.31
N VAL A 20 17.26 -2.35 0.87
CA VAL A 20 16.83 -3.74 0.70
C VAL A 20 15.85 -3.90 -0.47
N SER A 21 15.16 -2.82 -0.85
CA SER A 21 14.26 -2.79 -2.00
C SER A 21 13.99 -1.35 -2.42
N SER A 22 13.79 -1.12 -3.72
CA SER A 22 13.44 0.19 -4.28
C SER A 22 12.63 0.04 -5.56
N ILE A 23 11.81 1.04 -5.84
CA ILE A 23 11.05 1.20 -7.07
C ILE A 23 11.23 2.61 -7.64
N SER A 24 11.07 2.73 -8.95
CA SER A 24 10.90 3.98 -9.67
C SER A 24 9.43 4.40 -9.63
N GLN A 25 8.87 4.89 -10.74
CA GLN A 25 7.47 5.29 -10.80
C GLN A 25 6.55 4.12 -10.48
N GLY A 26 5.60 4.34 -9.56
CA GLY A 26 4.75 3.25 -9.12
C GLY A 26 3.87 3.56 -7.92
N LEU A 27 3.54 2.52 -7.17
CA LEU A 27 2.77 2.59 -5.94
C LEU A 27 3.61 2.10 -4.76
N MET A 28 3.64 2.88 -3.69
CA MET A 28 4.05 2.40 -2.38
C MET A 28 2.81 2.06 -1.55
N CYS A 29 2.73 0.82 -1.09
CA CYS A 29 1.59 0.26 -0.39
C CYS A 29 1.99 -0.15 1.01
N LEU A 30 1.45 0.53 2.03
CA LEU A 30 1.50 0.08 3.42
C LEU A 30 0.33 -0.87 3.65
N ILE A 31 0.62 -2.13 4.00
CA ILE A 31 -0.40 -3.18 4.16
C ILE A 31 -0.50 -3.57 5.64
N GLY A 32 -1.69 -3.40 6.21
CA GLY A 32 -2.03 -3.91 7.53
C GLY A 32 -2.90 -5.16 7.40
N ILE A 33 -2.56 -6.19 8.18
CA ILE A 33 -3.32 -7.45 8.26
C ILE A 33 -3.90 -7.56 9.67
N GLY A 34 -5.18 -7.86 9.77
CA GLY A 34 -5.91 -8.07 11.01
C GLY A 34 -6.14 -9.55 11.28
N ASP A 35 -6.46 -9.90 12.52
CA ASP A 35 -6.68 -11.30 12.94
C ASP A 35 -7.88 -11.96 12.24
N ASP A 36 -8.84 -11.17 11.77
CA ASP A 36 -10.04 -11.62 11.08
C ASP A 36 -9.89 -11.68 9.55
N ASP A 37 -8.70 -11.37 9.04
CA ASP A 37 -8.46 -11.33 7.59
C ASP A 37 -8.29 -12.71 6.99
N THR A 38 -8.86 -12.87 5.80
CA THR A 38 -8.85 -14.11 5.02
C THR A 38 -8.13 -13.93 3.69
N GLU A 39 -7.88 -15.03 3.00
CA GLU A 39 -7.33 -15.02 1.63
C GLU A 39 -8.18 -14.19 0.67
N LYS A 40 -9.51 -14.19 0.85
CA LYS A 40 -10.43 -13.34 0.06
C LYS A 40 -10.17 -11.85 0.24
N ASP A 41 -9.79 -11.42 1.44
CA ASP A 41 -9.45 -10.03 1.73
C ASP A 41 -8.15 -9.64 1.04
N SER A 42 -7.17 -10.56 1.00
CA SER A 42 -5.93 -10.39 0.24
C SER A 42 -6.20 -10.24 -1.26
N ASP A 43 -6.96 -11.17 -1.85
CA ASP A 43 -7.33 -11.12 -3.27
C ASP A 43 -8.06 -9.82 -3.63
N TYR A 44 -8.97 -9.37 -2.76
CA TYR A 44 -9.66 -8.12 -2.93
C TYR A 44 -8.70 -6.92 -2.95
N ILE A 45 -7.79 -6.83 -1.98
CA ILE A 45 -6.82 -5.73 -1.89
C ILE A 45 -5.84 -5.74 -3.07
N VAL A 46 -5.33 -6.91 -3.47
CA VAL A 46 -4.43 -7.04 -4.63
C VAL A 46 -5.14 -6.58 -5.90
N ASN A 47 -6.34 -7.06 -6.17
CA ASN A 47 -7.11 -6.65 -7.34
C ASN A 47 -7.43 -5.15 -7.31
N LYS A 48 -7.72 -4.60 -6.13
CA LYS A 48 -7.95 -3.17 -5.95
C LYS A 48 -6.72 -2.34 -6.27
N ILE A 49 -5.55 -2.69 -5.72
CA ILE A 49 -4.27 -1.99 -5.98
C ILE A 49 -3.95 -2.01 -7.48
N LEU A 50 -4.06 -3.18 -8.12
CA LEU A 50 -3.71 -3.36 -9.52
C LEU A 50 -4.63 -2.63 -10.49
N SER A 51 -5.87 -2.36 -10.11
CA SER A 51 -6.88 -1.70 -10.96
C SER A 51 -7.12 -0.23 -10.62
N LEU A 52 -6.53 0.28 -9.53
CA LEU A 52 -6.79 1.63 -9.05
C LEU A 52 -6.23 2.68 -10.02
N LYS A 53 -7.13 3.52 -10.57
CA LYS A 53 -6.77 4.56 -11.54
C LYS A 53 -6.25 5.82 -10.86
N VAL A 54 -5.01 5.77 -10.39
CA VAL A 54 -4.37 6.91 -9.71
C VAL A 54 -3.35 7.66 -10.56
N PHE A 55 -3.03 7.15 -11.75
CA PHE A 55 -2.10 7.81 -12.67
C PHE A 55 -2.86 8.59 -13.74
N ASP A 56 -2.20 9.64 -14.23
CA ASP A 56 -2.73 10.48 -15.28
C ASP A 56 -2.48 9.80 -16.64
N ASP A 57 -3.30 10.11 -17.63
CA ASP A 57 -3.11 9.62 -18.99
C ASP A 57 -2.03 10.45 -19.70
N PRO A 58 -0.87 9.88 -20.08
CA PRO A 58 0.20 10.65 -20.72
C PRO A 58 -0.18 11.23 -22.08
N ALA A 59 -1.09 10.57 -22.81
CA ALA A 59 -1.47 10.99 -24.16
C ALA A 59 -2.46 12.16 -24.16
N THR A 60 -3.33 12.22 -23.15
CA THR A 60 -4.41 13.22 -23.07
C THR A 60 -4.24 14.24 -21.96
N GLY A 61 -3.36 13.99 -20.98
CA GLY A 61 -3.23 14.76 -19.76
C GLY A 61 -4.40 14.56 -18.77
N ALA A 62 -5.35 13.66 -19.08
CA ALA A 62 -6.51 13.45 -18.23
C ALA A 62 -6.11 12.80 -16.90
N MET A 63 -6.48 13.44 -15.79
CA MET A 63 -6.12 12.96 -14.46
C MET A 63 -6.90 11.71 -14.05
N TRP A 64 -6.27 10.84 -13.25
CA TRP A 64 -6.91 9.67 -12.61
C TRP A 64 -7.53 8.67 -13.60
N LYS A 65 -6.79 8.32 -14.67
CA LYS A 65 -7.28 7.46 -15.75
C LYS A 65 -6.56 6.12 -15.89
N LYS A 66 -5.31 6.05 -15.43
CA LYS A 66 -4.43 4.89 -15.61
C LYS A 66 -4.15 4.21 -14.29
N SER A 67 -4.15 2.89 -14.30
CA SER A 67 -3.70 2.05 -13.20
C SER A 67 -2.19 1.88 -13.22
N VAL A 68 -1.63 1.28 -12.17
CA VAL A 68 -0.20 0.92 -12.12
C VAL A 68 0.18 -0.02 -13.27
N LYS A 69 -0.72 -0.92 -13.68
CA LYS A 69 -0.53 -1.78 -14.85
C LYS A 69 -0.47 -0.99 -16.15
N ASP A 70 -1.37 -0.01 -16.31
CA ASP A 70 -1.47 0.77 -17.55
C ASP A 70 -0.26 1.69 -17.78
N VAL A 71 0.45 2.07 -16.72
CA VAL A 71 1.69 2.87 -16.79
C VAL A 71 2.95 2.01 -16.66
N GLU A 72 2.81 0.68 -16.66
CA GLU A 72 3.91 -0.27 -16.44
C GLU A 72 4.73 0.06 -15.18
N GLY A 73 4.05 0.58 -14.15
CA GLY A 73 4.64 1.03 -12.91
C GLY A 73 4.95 -0.12 -11.96
N GLU A 74 5.86 0.14 -11.05
CA GLU A 74 6.29 -0.82 -10.04
C GLU A 74 5.44 -0.73 -8.77
N ILE A 75 5.51 -1.75 -7.92
CA ILE A 75 4.79 -1.77 -6.64
C ILE A 75 5.76 -2.17 -5.53
N LEU A 76 5.82 -1.34 -4.49
CA LEU A 76 6.56 -1.61 -3.27
C LEU A 76 5.56 -1.81 -2.12
N CYS A 77 5.43 -3.06 -1.66
CA CYS A 77 4.58 -3.41 -0.53
C CYS A 77 5.40 -3.49 0.76
N VAL A 78 4.93 -2.84 1.82
CA VAL A 78 5.57 -2.84 3.14
C VAL A 78 4.53 -3.23 4.19
N SER A 79 4.86 -4.22 5.02
CA SER A 79 4.01 -4.59 6.16
C SER A 79 3.93 -3.43 7.17
N GLN A 80 2.71 -3.06 7.54
CA GLN A 80 2.44 -1.92 8.41
C GLN A 80 1.32 -2.24 9.41
N PHE A 81 1.67 -2.92 10.50
CA PHE A 81 0.72 -3.32 11.55
C PHE A 81 -0.03 -2.13 12.18
N THR A 82 0.58 -0.94 12.18
CA THR A 82 -0.04 0.25 12.80
C THR A 82 -1.31 0.71 12.12
N LEU A 83 -1.59 0.27 10.88
CA LEU A 83 -2.87 0.52 10.22
C LEU A 83 -4.06 -0.16 10.92
N MET A 84 -3.79 -1.16 11.76
CA MET A 84 -4.80 -1.84 12.59
C MET A 84 -4.96 -1.21 13.97
N ALA A 85 -4.27 -0.09 14.26
CA ALA A 85 -4.42 0.62 15.52
C ALA A 85 -5.84 1.14 15.73
N LYS A 86 -6.34 1.02 16.96
CA LYS A 86 -7.44 1.82 17.47
C LYS A 86 -6.86 2.99 18.27
N THR A 87 -7.19 4.21 17.85
CA THR A 87 -6.64 5.46 18.41
C THR A 87 -7.71 6.33 19.08
N ILE A 88 -8.84 5.73 19.45
CA ILE A 88 -10.05 6.46 19.91
C ILE A 88 -9.93 6.95 21.36
N LYS A 89 -9.15 6.28 22.22
CA LYS A 89 -9.06 6.60 23.66
C LYS A 89 -7.62 6.90 24.07
N GLY A 90 -7.37 8.14 24.51
CA GLY A 90 -6.05 8.58 24.94
C GLY A 90 -5.03 8.63 23.80
N ALA A 91 -3.75 8.80 24.14
CA ALA A 91 -2.67 8.95 23.16
C ALA A 91 -1.98 7.61 22.78
N LYS A 92 -2.23 6.53 23.52
CA LYS A 92 -1.62 5.22 23.27
C LYS A 92 -2.47 4.42 22.28
N PRO A 93 -1.94 4.01 21.12
CA PRO A 93 -2.65 3.13 20.21
C PRO A 93 -2.82 1.72 20.80
N ASP A 94 -3.96 1.12 20.52
CA ASP A 94 -4.30 -0.27 20.86
C ASP A 94 -4.31 -1.12 19.58
N PHE A 95 -3.58 -2.23 19.59
CA PHE A 95 -3.35 -3.11 18.43
C PHE A 95 -3.97 -4.49 18.58
N HIS A 96 -4.95 -4.70 19.47
CA HIS A 96 -5.61 -6.01 19.65
C HIS A 96 -6.29 -6.59 18.40
N LYS A 97 -6.35 -5.85 17.29
CA LYS A 97 -6.86 -6.30 15.99
C LYS A 97 -5.78 -6.54 14.95
N ALA A 98 -4.52 -6.26 15.25
CA ALA A 98 -3.43 -6.51 14.33
C ALA A 98 -3.08 -7.99 14.40
N SER A 99 -2.93 -8.63 13.24
CA SER A 99 -2.55 -10.04 13.21
C SER A 99 -1.18 -10.25 13.86
N ALA A 100 -1.06 -11.29 14.67
CA ALA A 100 0.23 -11.72 15.20
C ALA A 100 1.17 -12.06 14.04
N SER A 101 2.36 -11.47 14.05
CA SER A 101 3.40 -11.68 13.03
C SER A 101 4.13 -13.00 13.20
#